data_AF-A0A125PUZ0-F1
#
_entry.id   AF-A0A125PUZ0-F1
#
_cell.length_a   1.000
_cell.length_b   1.000
_cell.length_c   1.000
_cell.angle_alpha   90.00
_cell.angle_beta   90.00
_cell.angle_gamma   90.00
#
_symmetry.space_group_name_H-M   'P 1'
#
loop_
_entity.id
_entity.type
_entity.pdbx_description
1 polymer ?
#
loop_
_entity_poly.entity_id
_entity_poly.type
_entity_poly.pdbx_seq_one_letter_code
_entity_poly.pdbx_strand_id
1 'polypeptide(L)' 'MSFRQLPALGPDGEAYLITEFQDEAQRQQHAQHDAPSRPTLRYELADGRKLIRRGQQFTSTGGDLTLTAV' A
#
# COMPACT_ATOMS: atom_id res chain seq x y z
N MET A 1 -13.51 0.53 6.52
CA MET A 1 -12.09 0.20 6.22
C MET A 1 -12.10 -1.09 5.45
N SER A 2 -11.57 -1.10 4.23
CA SER A 2 -11.48 -2.29 3.38
C SER A 2 -10.01 -2.63 3.13
N PHE A 3 -9.72 -3.87 2.72
CA PHE A 3 -8.38 -4.26 2.31
C PHE A 3 -8.43 -5.18 1.09
N ARG A 4 -7.35 -5.17 0.29
CA ARG A 4 -7.11 -6.14 -0.77
C ARG A 4 -5.67 -6.61 -0.74
N GLN A 5 -5.43 -7.80 -1.29
CA GLN A 5 -4.09 -8.36 -1.41
C GLN A 5 -3.58 -8.18 -2.84
N LEU A 6 -2.29 -7.85 -2.96
CA LEU A 6 -1.59 -7.67 -4.23
C LEU A 6 -0.43 -8.68 -4.26
N PRO A 7 -0.37 -9.58 -5.25
CA PRO A 7 0.80 -10.42 -5.44
C PRO A 7 1.99 -9.55 -5.86
N ALA A 8 3.17 -9.90 -5.37
CA ALA A 8 4.41 -9.21 -5.70
C ALA A 8 5.60 -10.15 -5.71
N LEU A 9 6.67 -9.75 -6.38
CA LEU A 9 7.93 -10.46 -6.45
C LEU A 9 9.04 -9.66 -5.78
N GLY A 10 9.90 -10.36 -5.04
CA GLY A 10 11.15 -9.84 -4.51
C GLY A 10 12.23 -9.69 -5.58
N PRO A 11 13.40 -9.13 -5.23
CA PRO A 11 14.52 -8.97 -6.16
C PRO A 11 15.15 -10.31 -6.58
N ASP A 12 14.92 -11.35 -5.78
CA ASP A 12 15.31 -12.75 -6.00
C ASP A 12 14.23 -13.56 -6.74
N GLY A 13 13.06 -12.97 -7.01
CA GLY A 13 11.91 -13.68 -7.58
C GLY A 13 11.04 -14.41 -6.55
N GLU A 14 11.32 -14.26 -5.25
CA GLU A 14 10.47 -14.83 -4.20
C GLU A 14 9.08 -14.18 -4.21
N ALA A 15 8.05 -14.98 -3.95
CA ALA A 15 6.67 -14.51 -3.96
C ALA A 15 6.29 -13.87 -2.62
N TYR A 16 5.72 -12.68 -2.71
CA TYR A 16 5.22 -11.91 -1.57
C TYR A 16 3.75 -11.56 -1.77
N LEU A 17 3.07 -11.30 -0.66
CA LEU A 17 1.70 -10.82 -0.64
C LEU A 17 1.64 -9.49 0.12
N ILE A 18 1.32 -8.42 -0.60
CA ILE A 18 1.16 -7.08 -0.06
C ILE A 18 -0.31 -6.88 0.32
N THR A 19 -0.58 -6.44 1.53
CA THR A 19 -1.93 -6.04 1.94
C THR A 19 -2.07 -4.53 1.76
N GLU A 20 -2.96 -4.10 0.87
CA GLU A 20 -3.39 -2.71 0.73
C GLU A 20 -4.63 -2.48 1.60
N PHE A 21 -4.50 -1.59 2.58
CA PHE A 21 -5.61 -1.09 3.38
C PHE A 21 -6.10 0.23 2.80
N GLN A 22 -7.42 0.35 2.67
CA GLN A 22 -8.11 1.56 2.26
C GLN A 22 -9.01 2.07 3.40
N ASP A 23 -8.65 3.23 3.95
CA ASP A 23 -9.44 3.87 4.97
C ASP A 23 -10.57 4.70 4.35
N GLU A 24 -11.82 4.36 4.68
CA GLU A 24 -13.02 5.02 4.14
C GLU A 24 -13.41 6.29 4.93
N ALA A 25 -12.80 6.51 6.11
CA ALA A 25 -13.16 7.59 7.02
C ALA A 25 -12.94 9.01 6.44
N GLN A 26 -12.08 9.15 5.42
CA GLN A 26 -11.88 10.43 4.73
C GLN A 26 -12.95 10.75 3.67
N ARG A 27 -13.83 9.81 3.31
CA ARG A 27 -14.88 10.08 2.32
C ARG A 27 -16.01 10.96 2.86
N GLN A 28 -16.15 11.10 4.18
CA GLN A 28 -17.29 11.81 4.80
C GLN A 28 -16.95 13.20 5.33
N GLN A 29 -15.67 13.58 5.46
CA GLN A 29 -15.27 14.88 6.03
C GLN A 29 -14.94 15.97 5.01
N HIS A 30 -14.85 15.66 3.71
CA HIS A 30 -14.49 16.62 2.65
C HIS A 30 -15.64 16.99 1.70
N ALA A 31 -16.87 17.13 2.22
CA ALA A 31 -17.94 17.79 1.46
C ALA A 31 -17.82 19.34 1.44
N GLN A 32 -16.74 19.92 1.98
CA GLN A 32 -16.62 21.39 2.14
C GLN A 32 -15.30 22.04 1.71
N HIS A 33 -14.28 21.31 1.22
CA HIS A 33 -13.07 21.97 0.70
C HIS A 33 -12.52 21.26 -0.54
N ASP A 34 -12.33 22.05 -1.60
CA ASP A 34 -11.76 21.73 -2.92
C ASP A 34 -10.36 21.10 -2.87
N ALA A 35 -10.27 19.85 -2.44
CA ALA A 35 -9.13 18.98 -2.73
C ALA A 35 -9.61 17.55 -2.97
N PRO A 36 -9.16 16.87 -4.04
CA PRO A 36 -9.49 15.46 -4.24
C PRO A 36 -8.87 14.68 -3.09
N SER A 37 -9.70 14.33 -2.11
CA SER A 37 -9.35 13.52 -0.95
C SER A 37 -9.09 12.11 -1.46
N ARG A 38 -7.87 11.88 -1.94
CA ARG A 38 -7.40 10.53 -2.26
C ARG A 38 -7.53 9.69 -0.99
N PRO A 39 -8.13 8.49 -1.08
CA PRO A 39 -8.18 7.61 0.08
C PRO A 39 -6.77 7.40 0.63
N THR A 40 -6.62 7.46 1.95
CA THR A 40 -5.36 7.10 2.60
C THR A 40 -5.14 5.61 2.39
N LEU A 41 -4.20 5.26 1.51
CA LEU A 41 -3.79 3.88 1.25
C LEU A 41 -2.56 3.54 2.08
N ARG A 42 -2.61 2.41 2.78
CA ARG A 42 -1.48 1.87 3.55
C ARG A 42 -1.15 0.48 3.04
N TYR A 43 0.14 0.18 2.91
CA TYR A 43 0.62 -1.08 2.36
C TYR A 43 1.50 -1.78 3.38
N GLU A 44 1.23 -3.05 3.66
CA GLU A 44 1.98 -3.83 4.64
C GLU A 44 2.17 -5.26 4.17
N LEU A 45 3.25 -5.90 4.63
CA LEU A 45 3.44 -7.35 4.52
C LEU A 45 2.72 -8.07 5.66
N ALA A 46 2.60 -9.39 5.53
CA ALA A 46 1.96 -10.25 6.55
C ALA A 46 2.66 -10.18 7.92
N ASP A 47 3.95 -9.84 7.95
CA ASP A 47 4.73 -9.62 9.17
C ASP A 47 4.59 -8.20 9.76
N GLY A 48 3.72 -7.37 9.19
CA GLY A 48 3.46 -6.00 9.62
C GLY A 48 4.46 -4.96 9.13
N ARG A 49 5.48 -5.33 8.34
CA ARG A 49 6.39 -4.36 7.74
C ARG A 49 5.64 -3.43 6.78
N LYS A 50 5.78 -2.12 7.01
CA LYS A 50 5.17 -1.09 6.18
C LYS A 50 5.94 -0.88 4.89
N LEU A 51 5.21 -0.63 3.81
CA LEU A 51 5.73 -0.42 2.47
C LEU A 51 5.33 0.96 1.94
N ILE A 52 6.25 1.58 1.18
CA ILE A 52 6.05 2.81 0.44
C ILE A 52 5.88 2.43 -1.03
N ARG A 53 4.73 2.77 -1.61
CA ARG A 53 4.44 2.50 -3.02
C ARG A 53 5.01 3.58 -3.94
N ARG A 54 5.71 3.17 -4.99
CA ARG A 54 6.20 4.00 -6.11
C ARG A 54 5.85 3.32 -7.44
N GLY A 55 4.67 3.64 -7.98
CA GLY A 55 4.14 2.94 -9.15
C GLY A 55 3.86 1.47 -8.84
N GLN A 56 4.52 0.54 -9.54
CA GLN A 56 4.42 -0.90 -9.27
C GLN A 56 5.40 -1.40 -8.20
N GLN A 57 6.35 -0.55 -7.78
CA GLN A 57 7.34 -0.92 -6.77
C GLN A 57 6.85 -0.57 -5.37
N PHE A 58 7.22 -1.41 -4.41
CA PHE A 58 6.91 -1.25 -2.99
C PHE A 58 8.17 -1.46 -2.18
N THR A 59 8.62 -0.43 -1.47
CA THR A 59 9.85 -0.49 -0.69
C THR A 59 9.53 -0.43 0.79
N SER A 60 10.10 -1.33 1.59
CA SER A 60 10.00 -1.26 3.05
C SER A 60 10.47 0.09 3.59
N THR A 61 9.91 0.56 4.70
CA THR A 61 10.30 1.86 5.27
C THR A 61 11.78 1.95 5.63
N GLY A 62 12.44 0.83 5.92
CA GLY A 62 13.89 0.75 6.15
C GLY A 62 14.74 0.75 4.89
N GLY A 63 14.14 0.50 3.71
CA GLY A 63 14.84 0.42 2.43
C GLY A 63 15.41 -0.96 2.08
N ASP A 64 15.39 -1.91 3.02
CA ASP A 64 16.09 -3.21 2.89
C ASP A 64 15.42 -4.19 1.92
N LEU A 65 14.12 -4.00 1.66
CA LEU A 65 13.33 -4.82 0.75
C LEU A 65 12.59 -3.95 -0.26
N THR A 66 12.72 -4.30 -1.54
CA THR A 66 11.92 -3.74 -2.64
C THR A 66 11.20 -4.86 -3.37
N LEU A 67 9.90 -4.70 -3.53
CA LEU A 67 9.00 -5.64 -4.19
C LEU A 67 8.40 -5.01 -5.44
N THR A 68 8.04 -5.84 -6.42
CA THR A 68 7.34 -5.41 -7.63
C THR A 68 6.01 -6.15 -7.74
N ALA A 69 4.90 -5.42 -7.76
CA ALA A 69 3.58 -6.03 -7.96
C ALA A 69 3.44 -6.65 -9.36
N VAL A 70 2.68 -7.75 -9.44
CA VAL A 70 2.42 -8.50 -10.68
C VAL A 70 0.94 -8.48 -11.08
#